data_AF-A0A0S2FIJ1-F1
#
_entry.id   AF-A0A0S2FIJ1-F1
#
_cell.length_a   1.000
_cell.length_b   1.000
_cell.length_c   1.000
_cell.angle_alpha   90.00
_cell.angle_beta   90.00
_cell.angle_gamma   90.00
#
_symmetry.space_group_name_H-M   'P 1'
#
loop_
_entity.id
_entity.type
_entity.pdbx_description
1 polymer ?
#
loop_
_entity_poly.entity_id
_entity_poly.type
_entity_poly.pdbx_seq_one_letter_code
_entity_poly.pdbx_strand_id
1 'polypeptide(L)'
;MGETTMRILSTIFTLGLAALIACLPLSASAQTKFDFPAQAFDGGNYDPQGKNGRESWTISLRRRAPGKVDFDLDNPRDVPASHGTLTSIDPKPGYKGMVGKYALSAKASVAGKQQKLLVMVTPSPKDALCEDTRRKKYSQAILVFIGDMEDGGRMLYGCGEFEEEQ
;
A
#
# COMPACT_ATOMS: atom_id res chain seq x y z
N MET A 1 -15.10 -79.91 4.25
CA MET A 1 -16.39 -79.38 3.72
C MET A 1 -17.35 -79.26 4.89
N GLY A 2 -18.02 -78.11 5.04
CA GLY A 2 -19.09 -77.84 6.04
C GLY A 2 -18.57 -77.29 7.37
N GLU A 3 -18.55 -75.96 7.58
CA GLU A 3 -19.61 -75.09 8.15
C GLU A 3 -19.69 -75.13 9.70
N THR A 4 -19.14 -74.12 10.39
CA THR A 4 -19.79 -72.86 10.88
C THR A 4 -20.49 -73.04 12.23
N THR A 5 -19.96 -72.47 13.32
CA THR A 5 -20.77 -71.73 14.31
C THR A 5 -19.90 -70.73 15.08
N MET A 6 -20.02 -69.46 14.66
CA MET A 6 -19.56 -68.26 15.34
C MET A 6 -20.48 -67.96 16.54
N ARG A 7 -19.94 -67.55 17.70
CA ARG A 7 -20.69 -66.74 18.69
C ARG A 7 -19.78 -65.93 19.64
N ILE A 8 -20.01 -64.61 19.60
CA ILE A 8 -20.11 -63.67 20.74
C ILE A 8 -18.79 -63.15 21.32
N LEU A 9 -18.33 -61.96 20.90
CA LEU A 9 -18.60 -60.62 21.48
C LEU A 9 -18.04 -60.45 22.91
N SER A 10 -16.95 -59.68 23.03
CA SER A 10 -16.72 -58.77 24.16
C SER A 10 -15.73 -57.67 23.76
N THR A 11 -16.33 -56.55 23.39
CA THR A 11 -15.85 -55.16 23.50
C THR A 11 -14.80 -54.92 24.58
N ILE A 12 -13.64 -54.38 24.22
CA ILE A 12 -12.90 -53.45 25.08
C ILE A 12 -12.43 -52.26 24.24
N PHE A 13 -13.06 -51.15 24.58
CA PHE A 13 -12.76 -49.75 24.30
C PHE A 13 -11.30 -49.42 24.70
N THR A 14 -10.53 -48.80 23.80
CA THR A 14 -9.59 -47.73 24.19
C THR A 14 -9.24 -46.90 22.96
N LEU A 15 -9.97 -45.80 22.79
CA LEU A 15 -9.57 -44.66 21.97
C LEU A 15 -8.32 -44.01 22.60
N GLY A 16 -7.16 -44.21 21.99
CA GLY A 16 -5.95 -43.43 22.27
C GLY A 16 -5.87 -42.22 21.36
N LEU A 17 -6.70 -41.21 21.60
CA LEU A 17 -6.64 -39.92 20.88
C LEU A 17 -5.48 -39.08 21.46
N ALA A 18 -4.26 -39.34 20.99
CA ALA A 18 -3.12 -38.45 21.25
C ALA A 18 -3.23 -37.23 20.34
N ALA A 19 -3.99 -36.23 20.77
CA ALA A 19 -4.02 -34.90 20.17
C ALA A 19 -2.67 -34.21 20.48
N LEU A 20 -1.70 -34.37 19.58
CA LEU A 20 -0.54 -33.48 19.50
C LEU A 20 -1.05 -32.10 19.07
N ILE A 21 -1.36 -31.27 20.06
CA ILE A 21 -1.53 -29.84 19.90
C ILE A 21 -0.17 -29.30 19.46
N ALA A 22 0.01 -29.18 18.15
CA ALA A 22 1.11 -28.44 17.58
C ALA A 22 1.00 -26.99 18.08
N CYS A 23 1.90 -26.60 18.99
CA CYS A 23 2.14 -25.19 19.34
C CYS A 23 2.59 -24.45 18.08
N LEU A 24 1.63 -24.01 17.27
CA LEU A 24 1.89 -23.04 16.22
C LEU A 24 2.25 -21.73 16.93
N PRO A 25 3.41 -21.12 16.65
CA PRO A 25 3.67 -19.78 17.12
C PRO A 25 2.61 -18.88 16.49
N LEU A 26 1.72 -18.32 17.33
CA LEU A 26 1.00 -17.11 16.95
C LEU A 26 2.07 -16.05 16.73
N SER A 27 2.51 -15.90 15.49
CA SER A 27 3.27 -14.74 15.06
C SER A 27 2.37 -13.54 15.26
N ALA A 28 2.50 -12.92 16.44
CA ALA A 28 1.91 -11.63 16.71
C ALA A 28 2.42 -10.69 15.60
N SER A 29 1.51 -10.32 14.70
CA SER A 29 1.80 -9.34 13.67
C SER A 29 2.21 -8.07 14.40
N ALA A 30 3.49 -7.71 14.31
CA ALA A 30 3.97 -6.44 14.84
C ALA A 30 3.22 -5.33 14.10
N GLN A 31 2.21 -4.76 14.76
CA GLN A 31 1.39 -3.71 14.21
C GLN A 31 2.30 -2.48 14.06
N THR A 32 2.62 -2.12 12.83
CA THR A 32 3.51 -0.98 12.56
C THR A 32 2.76 0.29 12.96
N LYS A 33 3.41 1.18 13.73
CA LYS A 33 2.79 2.41 14.24
C LYS A 33 2.19 3.29 13.13
N PHE A 34 2.73 3.19 11.92
CA PHE A 34 2.35 3.96 10.73
C PHE A 34 1.88 3.06 9.59
N ASP A 35 1.15 2.00 9.93
CA ASP A 35 0.63 1.06 8.93
C ASP A 35 -0.26 1.77 7.91
N PHE A 36 -0.13 1.36 6.64
CA PHE A 36 -0.98 1.88 5.58
C PHE A 36 -2.36 1.20 5.67
N PRO A 37 -3.46 1.89 5.31
CA PRO A 37 -4.80 1.30 5.36
C PRO A 37 -4.93 0.07 4.47
N ALA A 38 -5.90 -0.80 4.78
CA ALA A 38 -6.18 -1.97 3.95
C ALA A 38 -6.81 -1.58 2.60
N GLN A 39 -7.58 -0.50 2.57
CA GLN A 39 -8.17 0.06 1.36
C GLN A 39 -7.06 0.53 0.42
N ALA A 40 -7.21 0.23 -0.87
CA ALA A 40 -6.31 0.79 -1.87
C ALA A 40 -6.48 2.31 -1.94
N PHE A 41 -5.43 3.01 -2.36
CA PHE A 41 -5.47 4.44 -2.62
C PHE A 41 -5.08 4.69 -4.07
N ASP A 42 -5.89 5.46 -4.76
CA ASP A 42 -5.60 5.94 -6.10
C ASP A 42 -5.44 7.45 -6.08
N GLY A 43 -4.40 7.94 -6.73
CA GLY A 43 -4.16 9.35 -6.84
C GLY A 43 -3.34 9.74 -8.07
N GLY A 44 -3.02 11.02 -8.13
CA GLY A 44 -2.26 11.61 -9.21
C GLY A 44 -2.78 12.97 -9.61
N ASN A 45 -2.30 13.45 -10.75
CA ASN A 45 -2.81 14.65 -11.37
C ASN A 45 -3.17 14.29 -12.80
N TYR A 46 -4.46 14.30 -13.13
CA TYR A 46 -4.89 14.11 -14.51
C TYR A 46 -4.99 15.49 -15.16
N ASP A 47 -4.11 15.86 -16.10
CA ASP A 47 -4.23 17.07 -16.94
C ASP A 47 -4.05 16.69 -18.42
N PRO A 48 -5.11 16.17 -19.07
CA PRO A 48 -5.02 15.58 -20.40
C PRO A 48 -4.71 16.61 -21.49
N GLN A 49 -4.83 17.90 -21.19
CA GLN A 49 -4.63 18.98 -22.15
C GLN A 49 -3.39 19.83 -21.83
N GLY A 50 -2.64 19.49 -20.77
CA GLY A 50 -1.48 20.25 -20.30
C GLY A 50 -1.80 21.73 -20.06
N LYS A 51 -3.07 22.06 -19.83
CA LYS A 51 -3.58 23.44 -19.87
C LYS A 51 -3.02 24.29 -18.75
N ASN A 52 -2.59 23.65 -17.67
CA ASN A 52 -1.99 24.31 -16.52
C ASN A 52 -0.45 24.14 -16.48
N GLY A 53 0.15 23.61 -17.55
CA GLY A 53 1.58 23.26 -17.60
C GLY A 53 1.96 22.15 -16.62
N ARG A 54 0.98 21.41 -16.06
CA ARG A 54 1.22 20.30 -15.13
C ARG A 54 1.16 18.98 -15.88
N GLU A 55 2.10 18.09 -15.59
CA GLU A 55 2.15 16.77 -16.19
C GLU A 55 1.01 15.89 -15.68
N SER A 56 0.41 15.12 -16.58
CA SER A 56 -0.52 14.04 -16.20
C SER A 56 0.28 12.91 -15.58
N TRP A 57 -0.16 12.33 -14.47
CA TRP A 57 0.45 11.14 -13.86
C TRP A 57 -0.54 10.49 -12.89
N THR A 58 -0.37 9.20 -12.60
CA THR A 58 -1.19 8.45 -11.66
C THR A 58 -0.35 7.55 -10.77
N ILE A 59 -0.82 7.27 -9.56
CA ILE A 59 -0.24 6.26 -8.68
C ILE A 59 -1.35 5.48 -7.97
N SER A 60 -1.20 4.16 -7.95
CA SER A 60 -2.02 3.25 -7.15
C SER A 60 -1.17 2.70 -6.02
N LEU A 61 -1.74 2.62 -4.82
CA LEU A 61 -1.10 2.10 -3.61
C LEU A 61 -1.99 1.01 -3.01
N ARG A 62 -1.46 -0.21 -2.90
CA ARG A 62 -2.19 -1.37 -2.36
C ARG A 62 -1.41 -1.99 -1.22
N ARG A 63 -2.05 -2.15 -0.06
CA ARG A 63 -1.39 -2.79 1.07
C ARG A 63 -1.08 -4.24 0.75
N ARG A 64 0.20 -4.63 0.85
CA ARG A 64 0.67 -6.01 0.73
C ARG A 64 0.70 -6.73 2.08
N ALA A 65 1.18 -6.03 3.10
CA ALA A 65 1.34 -6.55 4.46
C ALA A 65 1.40 -5.36 5.46
N PRO A 66 1.34 -5.59 6.78
CA PRO A 66 1.63 -4.53 7.75
C PRO A 66 2.95 -3.80 7.45
N GLY A 67 2.87 -2.49 7.26
CA GLY A 67 3.99 -1.61 6.91
C GLY A 67 4.54 -1.78 5.49
N LYS A 68 3.88 -2.52 4.60
CA LYS A 68 4.32 -2.72 3.20
C LYS A 68 3.21 -2.47 2.21
N VAL A 69 3.51 -1.69 1.18
CA VAL A 69 2.57 -1.24 0.16
C VAL A 69 3.16 -1.51 -1.21
N ASP A 70 2.45 -2.21 -2.07
CA ASP A 70 2.79 -2.27 -3.49
C ASP A 70 2.32 -0.98 -4.16
N PHE A 71 3.14 -0.45 -5.07
CA PHE A 71 2.82 0.76 -5.82
C PHE A 71 2.99 0.51 -7.32
N ASP A 72 2.14 1.19 -8.09
CA ASP A 72 2.23 1.34 -9.54
C ASP A 72 2.14 2.84 -9.85
N LEU A 73 3.20 3.43 -10.42
CA LEU A 73 3.32 4.84 -10.78
C LEU A 73 3.42 4.95 -12.29
N ASP A 74 2.44 5.63 -12.90
CA ASP A 74 2.31 5.76 -14.35
C ASP A 74 2.34 7.20 -14.84
N ASN A 75 2.86 7.37 -16.05
CA ASN A 75 2.75 8.57 -16.88
C ASN A 75 3.41 9.90 -16.45
N PRO A 76 4.36 10.04 -15.50
CA PRO A 76 5.06 11.33 -15.40
C PRO A 76 5.86 11.57 -16.69
N ARG A 77 5.82 12.77 -17.27
CA ARG A 77 6.60 13.05 -18.51
C ARG A 77 8.07 12.78 -18.22
N ASP A 78 8.73 12.11 -19.16
CA ASP A 78 10.14 11.71 -19.06
C ASP A 78 10.45 10.74 -17.89
N VAL A 79 9.43 10.08 -17.33
CA VAL A 79 9.57 8.98 -16.35
C VAL A 79 8.82 7.76 -16.86
N PRO A 80 9.54 6.69 -17.24
CA PRO A 80 8.94 5.39 -17.45
C PRO A 80 8.15 4.96 -16.21
N ALA A 81 7.01 4.31 -16.45
CA ALA A 81 6.22 3.67 -15.41
C ALA A 81 7.11 2.88 -14.44
N SER A 82 6.84 3.00 -13.15
CA SER A 82 7.62 2.37 -12.08
C SER A 82 6.68 1.61 -11.16
N HIS A 83 7.08 0.41 -10.78
CA HIS A 83 6.33 -0.44 -9.86
C HIS A 83 7.28 -1.04 -8.82
N GLY A 84 6.73 -1.42 -7.67
CA GLY A 84 7.51 -2.07 -6.62
C GLY A 84 6.81 -2.07 -5.27
N THR A 85 7.60 -2.20 -4.21
CA THR A 85 7.09 -2.20 -2.83
C THR A 85 7.74 -1.07 -2.03
N LEU A 86 6.91 -0.32 -1.32
CA LEU A 86 7.29 0.71 -0.37
C LEU A 86 7.10 0.21 1.08
N THR A 87 7.88 0.78 1.99
CA THR A 87 7.77 0.52 3.43
C THR A 87 7.24 1.74 4.15
N SER A 88 6.32 1.55 5.09
CA SER A 88 5.84 2.62 5.97
C SER A 88 6.96 3.20 6.81
N ILE A 89 7.01 4.52 6.88
CA ILE A 89 7.93 5.28 7.71
C ILE A 89 7.17 6.34 8.52
N ASP A 90 7.85 6.95 9.49
CA ASP A 90 7.32 8.08 10.23
C ASP A 90 7.04 9.27 9.29
N PRO A 91 5.79 9.77 9.20
CA PRO A 91 5.44 10.90 8.34
C PRO A 91 5.92 12.20 8.94
N LYS A 92 7.22 12.48 8.78
CA LYS A 92 7.81 13.77 9.10
C LYS A 92 7.20 14.87 8.22
N PRO A 93 7.15 16.13 8.68
CA PRO A 93 6.74 17.25 7.86
C PRO A 93 7.52 17.28 6.54
N GLY A 94 6.80 17.32 5.42
CA GLY A 94 7.36 17.34 4.08
C GLY A 94 7.41 18.76 3.49
N TYR A 95 7.24 18.85 2.17
CA TYR A 95 7.21 20.11 1.43
C TYR A 95 6.19 21.10 2.02
N LYS A 96 6.61 22.35 2.23
CA LYS A 96 5.80 23.44 2.82
C LYS A 96 5.16 23.11 4.18
N GLY A 97 5.74 22.20 4.96
CA GLY A 97 5.23 21.84 6.29
C GLY A 97 3.98 20.97 6.26
N MET A 98 3.58 20.43 5.10
CA MET A 98 2.51 19.45 5.02
C MET A 98 2.93 18.17 5.75
N VAL A 99 2.15 17.77 6.75
CA VAL A 99 2.36 16.52 7.49
C VAL A 99 1.54 15.43 6.83
N GLY A 100 2.21 14.37 6.39
CA GLY A 100 1.54 13.18 5.85
C GLY A 100 0.72 12.51 6.93
N LYS A 101 -0.47 12.02 6.59
CA LYS A 101 -1.15 11.00 7.39
C LYS A 101 -0.40 9.67 7.28
N TYR A 102 0.12 9.39 6.09
CA TYR A 102 0.94 8.22 5.79
C TYR A 102 2.17 8.63 5.00
N ALA A 103 3.31 7.99 5.27
CA ALA A 103 4.54 8.14 4.49
C ALA A 103 5.12 6.76 4.18
N LEU A 104 5.54 6.58 2.94
CA LEU A 104 6.04 5.33 2.38
C LEU A 104 7.36 5.61 1.66
N SER A 105 8.38 4.75 1.81
CA SER A 105 9.66 4.94 1.10
C SER A 105 10.30 3.64 0.65
N ALA A 106 11.06 3.73 -0.44
CA ALA A 106 11.97 2.69 -0.91
C ALA A 106 13.09 3.29 -1.79
N LYS A 107 14.05 2.46 -2.18
CA LYS A 107 14.81 2.65 -3.42
C LYS A 107 14.09 1.88 -4.52
N ALA A 108 13.69 2.56 -5.58
CA ALA A 108 12.97 1.99 -6.70
C ALA A 108 13.66 2.32 -8.02
N SER A 109 13.49 1.45 -9.02
CA SER A 109 13.94 1.75 -10.38
C SER A 109 12.97 2.73 -11.02
N VAL A 110 13.40 3.96 -11.22
CA VAL A 110 12.64 5.01 -11.91
C VAL A 110 13.48 5.48 -13.09
N ALA A 111 12.92 5.42 -14.30
CA ALA A 111 13.67 5.68 -15.54
C ALA A 111 14.96 4.85 -15.71
N GLY A 112 14.95 3.60 -15.25
CA GLY A 112 16.10 2.71 -15.33
C GLY A 112 17.24 3.03 -14.35
N LYS A 113 17.04 3.98 -13.43
CA LYS A 113 17.99 4.34 -12.37
C LYS A 113 17.40 4.02 -11.00
N GLN A 114 18.24 3.54 -10.09
CA GLN A 114 17.85 3.38 -8.69
C GLN A 114 17.76 4.75 -8.01
N GLN A 115 16.55 5.16 -7.65
CA GLN A 115 16.28 6.43 -6.99
C GLN A 115 15.50 6.21 -5.71
N LYS A 116 15.67 7.12 -4.74
CA LYS A 116 14.82 7.15 -3.56
C LYS A 116 13.42 7.57 -3.98
N LEU A 117 12.41 6.81 -3.59
CA LEU A 117 11.01 7.19 -3.67
C LEU A 117 10.50 7.49 -2.26
N LEU A 118 9.81 8.61 -2.11
CA LEU A 118 9.03 8.94 -0.91
C LEU A 118 7.63 9.34 -1.35
N VAL A 119 6.64 8.61 -0.87
CA VAL A 119 5.22 8.88 -1.13
C VAL A 119 4.58 9.31 0.18
N MET A 120 3.89 10.44 0.16
CA MET A 120 3.14 10.95 1.31
C MET A 120 1.68 11.16 0.92
N VAL A 121 0.77 10.56 1.68
CA VAL A 121 -0.66 10.86 1.60
C VAL A 121 -0.98 11.84 2.72
N THR A 122 -1.46 13.02 2.35
CA THR A 122 -1.67 14.16 3.24
C THR A 122 -3.16 14.54 3.24
N PRO A 123 -3.72 15.03 4.36
CA PRO A 123 -5.03 15.67 4.31
C PRO A 123 -4.93 16.97 3.51
N SER A 124 -5.90 17.23 2.65
CA SER A 124 -6.03 18.52 1.99
C SER A 124 -6.38 19.60 3.03
N PRO A 125 -5.88 20.85 2.87
CA PRO A 125 -6.33 21.98 3.71
C PRO A 125 -7.85 22.17 3.63
N LYS A 126 -8.50 22.43 4.77
CA LYS A 126 -9.97 22.58 4.84
C LYS A 126 -10.52 23.67 3.91
N ASP A 127 -9.80 24.78 3.80
CA ASP A 127 -10.21 25.94 2.99
C ASP A 127 -9.69 25.87 1.54
N ALA A 128 -8.91 24.84 1.21
CA ALA A 128 -8.30 24.65 -0.11
C ALA A 128 -8.13 23.16 -0.40
N LEU A 129 -9.26 22.46 -0.58
CA LEU A 129 -9.25 21.06 -0.97
C LEU A 129 -8.46 20.84 -2.26
N CYS A 130 -7.75 19.71 -2.36
CA CYS A 130 -7.11 19.32 -3.60
C CYS A 130 -8.18 19.16 -4.69
N GLU A 131 -7.97 19.75 -5.85
CA GLU A 131 -8.92 19.74 -6.96
C GLU A 131 -8.24 19.19 -8.22
N ASP A 132 -8.84 18.20 -8.87
CA ASP A 132 -8.36 17.66 -10.16
C ASP A 132 -8.77 18.58 -11.33
N THR A 133 -8.34 18.26 -12.56
CA THR A 133 -8.70 19.08 -13.74
C THR A 133 -10.16 18.99 -14.15
N ARG A 134 -10.93 18.05 -13.59
CA ARG A 134 -12.39 17.95 -13.74
C ARG A 134 -13.13 18.69 -12.64
N ARG A 135 -12.42 19.42 -11.78
CA ARG A 135 -12.94 20.14 -10.61
C ARG A 135 -13.51 19.24 -9.51
N LYS A 136 -13.19 17.94 -9.51
CA LYS A 136 -13.50 17.07 -8.37
C LYS A 136 -12.57 17.44 -7.22
N LYS A 137 -13.16 17.68 -6.05
CA LYS A 137 -12.44 18.02 -4.82
C LYS A 137 -12.19 16.76 -4.00
N TYR A 138 -10.99 16.68 -3.42
CA TYR A 138 -10.50 15.55 -2.66
C TYR A 138 -10.10 15.99 -1.26
N SER A 139 -10.48 15.19 -0.27
CA SER A 139 -10.09 15.38 1.13
C SER A 139 -8.60 15.08 1.37
N GLN A 140 -7.92 14.50 0.38
CA GLN A 140 -6.54 14.07 0.45
C GLN A 140 -5.76 14.57 -0.77
N ALA A 141 -4.49 14.87 -0.54
CA ALA A 141 -3.49 15.14 -1.56
C ALA A 141 -2.34 14.13 -1.43
N ILE A 142 -1.70 13.84 -2.55
CA ILE A 142 -0.56 12.93 -2.61
C ILE A 142 0.69 13.68 -3.12
N LEU A 143 1.80 13.44 -2.44
CA LEU A 143 3.13 13.94 -2.80
C LEU A 143 4.01 12.74 -3.13
N VAL A 144 4.67 12.75 -4.29
CA VAL A 144 5.63 11.73 -4.69
C VAL A 144 6.96 12.41 -4.97
N PHE A 145 7.96 12.15 -4.14
CA PHE A 145 9.33 12.63 -4.31
C PHE A 145 10.17 11.52 -4.95
N ILE A 146 10.81 11.81 -6.07
CA ILE A 146 11.67 10.90 -6.84
C ILE A 146 13.08 11.49 -6.85
N GLY A 147 14.03 10.72 -6.31
CA GLY A 147 15.41 11.17 -6.14
C GLY A 147 15.62 12.01 -4.89
N ASP A 148 16.83 12.56 -4.75
CA ASP A 148 17.13 13.52 -3.70
C ASP A 148 16.77 14.93 -4.19
N MET A 149 15.98 15.68 -3.41
CA MET A 149 15.55 17.02 -3.79
C MET A 149 16.71 18.03 -3.85
N GLU A 150 17.81 17.78 -3.13
CA GLU A 150 19.02 18.62 -3.19
C GLU A 150 19.83 18.36 -4.47
N ASP A 151 19.74 17.15 -5.03
CA ASP A 151 20.46 16.72 -6.24
C ASP A 151 19.57 16.73 -7.50
N GLY A 152 18.62 17.68 -7.59
CA GLY A 152 17.75 17.83 -8.76
C GLY A 152 16.61 16.80 -8.85
N GLY A 153 16.25 16.18 -7.72
CA GLY A 153 15.06 15.34 -7.59
C GLY A 153 13.77 16.10 -7.91
N ARG A 154 12.72 15.34 -8.16
CA ARG A 154 11.42 15.87 -8.59
C ARG A 154 10.34 15.53 -7.58
N MET A 155 9.41 16.45 -7.41
CA MET A 155 8.19 16.24 -6.63
C MET A 155 7.00 16.28 -7.57
N LEU A 156 6.15 15.27 -7.48
CA LEU A 156 4.84 15.23 -8.10
C LEU A 156 3.78 15.55 -7.03
N TYR A 157 2.86 16.46 -7.36
CA TYR A 157 1.71 16.83 -6.54
C TYR A 157 0.44 16.38 -7.25
N GLY A 158 -0.47 15.75 -6.52
CA GLY A 158 -1.73 15.24 -7.05
C GLY A 158 -2.82 15.14 -5.98
N CYS A 159 -4.03 14.80 -6.43
CA CYS A 159 -5.17 14.51 -5.58
C CYS A 159 -5.43 13.00 -5.57
N GLY A 160 -6.14 12.49 -4.57
CA GLY A 160 -6.50 11.08 -4.53
C GLY A 160 -7.47 10.75 -3.40
N GLU A 161 -7.92 9.50 -3.38
CA GLU A 161 -8.85 8.97 -2.40
C GLU A 161 -8.59 7.49 -2.16
N PHE A 162 -9.02 6.99 -0.99
CA PHE A 162 -9.09 5.56 -0.74
C PHE A 162 -10.33 4.98 -1.42
N GLU A 163 -10.22 3.76 -1.96
CA GLU A 163 -11.38 2.99 -2.42
C GLU A 163 -12.38 2.81 -1.26
N GLU A 164 -13.69 2.93 -1.56
CA GLU A 164 -14.76 2.69 -0.58
C GLU A 164 -14.81 1.19 -0.21
N GLU A 165 -15.03 0.88 1.07
CA GLU A 165 -15.31 -0.49 1.50
C GLU A 165 -16.64 -0.94 0.88
N GLN A 166 -16.60 -1.95 0.00
CA GLN A 166 -17.79 -2.62 -0.54
C GLN A 166 -18.37 -3.62 0.45
#